data_AF-A0A970RGD6-F1
#
_entry.id   AF-A0A970RGD6-F1
#
_cell.length_a   1.000
_cell.length_b   1.000
_cell.length_c   1.000
_cell.angle_alpha   90.00
_cell.angle_beta   90.00
_cell.angle_gamma   90.00
#
_symmetry.space_group_name_H-M   'P 1'
#
loop_
_entity.id
_entity.type
_entity.pdbx_description
1 polymer ?
#
loop_
_entity_poly.entity_id
_entity_poly.type
_entity_poly.pdbx_seq_one_letter_code
_entity_poly.pdbx_strand_id
1 'polypeptide(L)'
;MSENTPQGFVSQSGVVLRRNADPEGNVSLYLLLRSLGPVWVSVPGASRGRVRFGGSVEPLVWGNFSLYKGTRRFYLKSVDVKE
;
A
#
# COMPACT_ATOMS: atom_id res chain seq x y z
N MET A 1 9.37 -11.74 -9.44
CA MET A 1 9.36 -10.28 -9.19
C MET A 1 10.63 -9.72 -9.79
N SER A 2 10.55 -8.83 -10.79
CA SER A 2 11.74 -8.31 -11.47
C SER A 2 12.59 -7.48 -10.50
N GLU A 3 13.85 -7.85 -10.33
CA GLU A 3 14.80 -7.24 -9.38
C GLU A 3 15.23 -5.79 -9.73
N ASN A 4 14.72 -5.20 -10.81
CA ASN A 4 15.27 -3.96 -11.38
C ASN A 4 14.42 -2.69 -11.17
N THR A 5 13.40 -2.70 -10.30
CA THR A 5 12.70 -1.45 -9.97
C THR A 5 13.54 -0.62 -8.98
N PRO A 6 14.02 0.58 -9.36
CA PRO A 6 14.85 1.40 -8.49
C PRO A 6 14.10 1.73 -7.19
N GLN A 7 14.86 1.81 -6.10
CA GLN A 7 14.32 2.29 -4.82
C GLN A 7 13.88 3.75 -4.96
N GLY A 8 12.85 4.15 -4.22
CA GLY A 8 12.37 5.52 -4.23
C GLY A 8 10.87 5.65 -4.09
N PHE A 9 10.38 6.89 -4.24
CA PHE A 9 8.96 7.19 -4.19
C PHE A 9 8.29 6.88 -5.53
N VAL A 10 7.12 6.29 -5.46
CA VAL A 10 6.28 6.01 -6.62
C VAL A 10 4.83 6.33 -6.26
N SER A 11 4.13 6.99 -7.17
CA SER A 11 2.69 7.26 -7.05
C SER A 11 1.96 6.57 -8.18
N GLN A 12 0.97 5.75 -7.85
CA GLN A 12 0.24 4.94 -8.82
C GLN A 12 -1.24 4.81 -8.46
N SER A 13 -2.10 4.96 -9.47
CA SER A 13 -3.53 4.64 -9.33
C SER A 13 -3.74 3.13 -9.24
N GLY A 14 -4.69 2.70 -8.42
CA GLY A 14 -5.05 1.29 -8.31
C GLY A 14 -6.26 1.04 -7.41
N VAL A 15 -6.39 -0.20 -6.96
CA VAL A 15 -7.44 -0.65 -6.04
C VAL A 15 -6.87 -1.56 -4.97
N VAL A 16 -7.45 -1.50 -3.76
CA VAL A 16 -7.17 -2.47 -2.70
C VAL A 16 -7.90 -3.79 -2.99
N LEU A 17 -7.16 -4.89 -3.13
CA LEU A 17 -7.75 -6.22 -3.29
C LEU A 17 -7.91 -6.93 -1.94
N ARG A 18 -6.96 -6.77 -1.02
CA ARG A 18 -6.97 -7.41 0.30
C ARG A 18 -6.32 -6.52 1.35
N ARG A 19 -6.81 -6.62 2.59
CA ARG A 19 -6.27 -6.00 3.79
C ARG A 19 -6.06 -7.06 4.87
N ASN A 20 -4.82 -7.27 5.29
CA ASN A 20 -4.47 -8.19 6.36
C ASN A 20 -3.82 -7.42 7.50
N ALA A 21 -4.34 -7.56 8.73
CA ALA A 21 -3.71 -7.03 9.93
C ALA A 21 -3.07 -8.18 10.72
N ASP A 22 -1.86 -7.97 11.24
CA ASP A 22 -1.22 -8.89 12.17
C ASP A 22 -1.52 -8.50 13.64
N PRO A 23 -1.32 -9.43 14.61
CA PRO A 23 -1.50 -9.14 16.03
C PRO A 23 -0.63 -7.99 16.56
N GLU A 24 0.53 -7.76 15.96
CA GLU A 24 1.46 -6.68 16.32
C GLU A 24 0.98 -5.29 15.86
N GLY A 25 -0.05 -5.25 15.02
CA GLY A 25 -0.67 -4.04 14.54
C GLY A 25 -0.03 -3.46 13.27
N ASN A 26 0.64 -4.28 12.48
CA ASN A 26 0.99 -3.95 11.10
C ASN A 26 -0.12 -4.37 10.16
N VAL A 27 -0.26 -3.63 9.07
CA VAL A 27 -1.18 -3.96 7.99
C VAL A 27 -0.38 -4.28 6.72
N SER A 28 -0.80 -5.30 6.00
CA SER A 28 -0.36 -5.59 4.64
C SER A 28 -1.53 -5.43 3.68
N LEU A 29 -1.32 -4.69 2.61
CA LEU A 29 -2.30 -4.49 1.55
C LEU A 29 -1.85 -5.22 0.29
N TYR A 30 -2.78 -5.90 -0.36
CA TYR A 30 -2.59 -6.39 -1.71
C TYR A 30 -3.25 -5.39 -2.66
N LEU A 31 -2.44 -4.67 -3.43
CA LEU A 31 -2.92 -3.65 -4.36
C LEU A 31 -2.80 -4.14 -5.79
N LEU A 32 -3.78 -3.83 -6.63
CA LEU A 32 -3.63 -3.90 -8.08
C LEU A 32 -3.35 -2.50 -8.61
N LEU A 33 -2.09 -2.23 -8.96
CA LEU A 33 -1.64 -0.94 -9.47
C LEU A 33 -1.61 -0.94 -11.00
N ARG A 34 -2.03 0.16 -11.62
CA ARG A 34 -2.17 0.27 -13.09
C ARG A 34 -0.89 -0.10 -13.86
N SER A 35 0.27 0.42 -13.44
CA SER A 35 1.54 0.18 -14.16
C SER A 35 2.43 -0.88 -13.53
N LEU A 36 2.23 -1.23 -12.26
CA LEU A 36 3.07 -2.19 -11.53
C LEU A 36 2.41 -3.57 -11.36
N GLY A 37 1.13 -3.69 -11.72
CA GLY A 37 0.35 -4.89 -11.51
C GLY A 37 0.10 -5.16 -10.02
N PRO A 38 -0.16 -6.42 -9.64
CA PRO A 38 -0.46 -6.78 -8.26
C PRO A 38 0.79 -6.78 -7.37
N VAL A 39 0.75 -6.04 -6.25
CA VAL A 39 1.86 -5.93 -5.31
C VAL A 39 1.41 -5.98 -3.85
N TRP A 40 2.25 -6.55 -2.99
CA TRP A 40 2.09 -6.44 -1.54
C TRP A 40 2.77 -5.17 -1.02
N VAL A 41 2.04 -4.41 -0.20
CA VAL A 41 2.48 -3.16 0.42
C VAL A 41 2.38 -3.30 1.94
N SER A 42 3.47 -2.96 2.64
CA SER A 42 3.52 -2.94 4.10
C SER A 42 3.11 -1.58 4.66
N VAL A 43 2.35 -1.62 5.74
CA VAL A 43 1.91 -0.45 6.50
C VAL A 43 2.26 -0.69 7.98
N PRO A 44 3.53 -0.50 8.36
CA PRO A 44 4.00 -0.82 9.71
C PRO A 44 3.35 0.11 10.74
N GLY A 45 2.90 -0.45 11.87
CA GLY A 45 2.31 0.30 12.97
C GLY A 45 0.95 0.96 12.68
N ALA A 46 0.28 0.59 11.59
CA ALA A 46 -1.03 1.13 11.20
C ALA A 46 -2.09 0.97 12.30
N SER A 47 -2.10 -0.17 13.00
CA SER A 47 -3.08 -0.47 14.05
C SER A 47 -2.71 0.16 15.40
N ARG A 48 -1.48 0.69 15.56
CA ARG A 48 -1.03 1.39 16.79
C ARG A 48 -1.34 2.89 16.78
N GLY A 49 -2.09 3.37 15.79
CA GLY A 49 -2.54 4.76 15.71
C GLY A 49 -1.50 5.79 15.29
N ARG A 50 -0.26 5.40 14.99
CA ARG A 50 0.78 6.31 14.47
C ARG A 50 0.52 6.75 13.02
N VAL A 51 -0.17 5.94 12.24
CA VAL A 51 -0.61 6.26 10.88
C VAL A 51 -2.00 5.66 10.67
N ARG A 52 -3.02 6.50 10.47
CA ARG A 52 -4.41 6.07 10.30
C ARG A 52 -4.83 6.30 8.86
N PHE A 53 -4.94 5.23 8.09
CA PHE A 53 -5.51 5.28 6.74
C PHE A 53 -7.04 5.13 6.74
N GLY A 54 -7.65 4.69 7.85
CA GLY A 54 -9.11 4.57 7.96
C GLY A 54 -9.71 3.71 6.84
N GLY A 55 -10.86 4.14 6.31
CA GLY A 55 -11.54 3.47 5.20
C GLY A 55 -10.75 3.44 3.89
N SER A 56 -9.72 4.30 3.71
CA SER A 56 -9.00 4.41 2.42
C SER A 56 -8.18 3.17 2.04
N VAL A 57 -8.03 2.22 2.96
CA VAL A 57 -7.29 0.96 2.75
C VAL A 57 -8.17 -0.27 2.89
N GLU A 58 -9.49 -0.10 2.94
CA GLU A 58 -10.42 -1.21 2.92
C GLU A 58 -10.51 -1.81 1.50
N PRO A 59 -10.87 -3.11 1.38
CA PRO A 59 -11.03 -3.75 0.09
C PRO A 59 -11.96 -2.96 -0.86
N LEU A 60 -11.63 -2.99 -2.16
CA LEU A 60 -12.33 -2.34 -3.26
C LEU A 60 -12.24 -0.81 -3.30
N VAL A 61 -11.52 -0.17 -2.38
CA VAL A 61 -11.24 1.26 -2.47
C VAL A 61 -10.26 1.55 -3.60
N TRP A 62 -10.69 2.46 -4.49
CA TRP A 62 -9.87 3.02 -5.55
C TRP A 62 -9.20 4.30 -5.10
N GLY A 63 -7.96 4.50 -5.54
CA GLY A 63 -7.22 5.70 -5.18
C GLY A 63 -5.89 5.80 -5.90
N ASN A 64 -5.21 6.92 -5.65
CA ASN A 64 -3.81 7.11 -5.99
C ASN A 64 -2.95 6.81 -4.75
N PHE A 65 -2.13 5.77 -4.85
CA PHE A 65 -1.32 5.27 -3.75
C PHE A 65 0.09 5.84 -3.86
N SER A 66 0.51 6.61 -2.85
CA SER A 66 1.90 7.03 -2.72
C SER A 66 2.67 5.99 -1.92
N LEU A 67 3.65 5.37 -2.55
CA LEU A 67 4.44 4.28 -2.02
C LEU A 67 5.91 4.67 -1.97
N TYR A 68 6.64 4.06 -1.03
CA TYR A 68 8.09 4.02 -1.06
C TYR A 68 8.54 2.60 -1.38
N LYS A 69 9.26 2.41 -2.50
CA LYS A 69 9.93 1.15 -2.84
C LYS A 69 11.25 1.09 -2.08
N GLY A 70 11.29 0.27 -1.03
CA GLY A 70 12.55 -0.14 -0.40
C GLY A 70 13.23 -1.27 -1.16
N THR A 71 14.31 -1.81 -0.60
CA THR A 71 15.05 -2.95 -1.18
C THR A 71 14.14 -4.16 -1.41
N ARG A 72 13.32 -4.54 -0.42
CA ARG A 72 12.52 -5.79 -0.44
C ARG A 72 11.01 -5.61 -0.49
N ARG A 73 10.50 -4.43 -0.17
CA ARG A 73 9.06 -4.19 0.04
C ARG A 73 8.65 -2.80 -0.42
N PHE A 74 7.35 -2.65 -0.71
CA PHE A 74 6.71 -1.34 -0.81
C PHE A 74 6.14 -0.94 0.54
N TYR A 75 6.19 0.35 0.85
CA TYR A 75 5.62 0.93 2.06
C TYR A 75 4.61 1.99 1.69
N LEU A 76 3.39 1.91 2.24
CA LEU A 76 2.37 2.92 2.01
C LEU A 76 2.72 4.21 2.74
N LYS A 77 2.58 5.35 2.06
CA LYS A 77 2.80 6.69 2.63
C LYS A 77 1.50 7.49 2.70
N SER A 78 0.72 7.49 1.64
CA SER A 78 -0.61 8.14 1.59
C SER A 78 -1.51 7.46 0.56
N VAL A 79 -2.82 7.65 0.71
CA VAL A 79 -3.84 7.29 -0.28
C VAL A 79 -4.67 8.54 -0.54
N ASP A 80 -4.79 8.91 -1.81
CA ASP A 80 -5.75 9.90 -2.27
C ASP A 80 -6.93 9.15 -2.90
N VAL A 81 -8.06 9.09 -2.20
CA VAL A 81 -9.22 8.28 -2.58
C VAL A 81 -9.96 8.98 -3.71
N LYS A 82 -10.33 8.21 -4.74
CA LYS A 82 -11.21 8.70 -5.80
C LYS A 82 -12.63 8.27 -5.48
N GLU A 83 -13.54 9.24 -5.35
CA GLU A 83 -14.99 9.02 -5.30
C GLU A 83 -15.54 8.56 -6.66
#